data_AF-A0A7W1SNS8-F1
#
_entry.id   AF-A0A7W1SNS8-F1
#
_cell.length_a   1.000
_cell.length_b   1.000
_cell.length_c   1.000
_cell.angle_alpha   90.00
_cell.angle_beta   90.00
_cell.angle_gamma   90.00
#
_symmetry.space_group_name_H-M   'P 1'
#
loop_
_entity.id
_entity.type
_entity.pdbx_description
1 polymer ?
#
loop_
_entity_poly.entity_id
_entity_poly.type
_entity_poly.pdbx_seq_one_letter_code
_entity_poly.pdbx_strand_id
1 'polypeptide(L)'
;WRMLCARATDLRVEWGPVRVARDVAGVDWQAWYTYSATRRPVHNRIAATFIMERGLIRRHEDVFDLYRWSRQALGAKGLLLGWTPVVQRAIRRQASRALERFRIESSTAG
;
A
#
# COMPACT_ATOMS: atom_id res chain seq x y z
N TRP A 1 6.17 -0.21 -5.29
CA TRP A 1 6.80 0.39 -4.10
C TRP A 1 7.47 1.73 -4.38
N ARG A 2 8.30 1.89 -5.43
CA ARG A 2 9.03 3.15 -5.73
C ARG A 2 8.21 4.44 -5.53
N MET A 3 7.04 4.55 -6.16
CA MET A 3 6.14 5.71 -5.98
C MET A 3 5.77 5.96 -4.50
N LEU A 4 5.43 4.91 -3.76
CA LEU A 4 4.99 5.02 -2.37
C LEU A 4 6.15 5.44 -1.47
N CYS A 5 7.31 4.79 -1.63
CA CYS A 5 8.52 5.13 -0.88
C CYS A 5 9.01 6.55 -1.17
N ALA A 6 8.98 6.98 -2.44
CA ALA A 6 9.41 8.32 -2.85
C ALA A 6 8.53 9.44 -2.29
N ARG A 7 7.25 9.15 -2.00
CA ARG A 7 6.29 10.12 -1.47
C ARG A 7 6.13 10.06 0.05
N ALA A 8 6.69 9.04 0.70
CA ALA A 8 6.53 8.89 2.12
C ALA A 8 7.57 9.73 2.87
N THR A 9 7.09 10.57 3.78
CA THR A 9 7.94 11.49 4.55
C THR A 9 8.36 10.92 5.90
N ASP A 10 7.56 9.98 6.44
CA ASP A 10 7.64 9.47 7.81
C ASP A 10 7.37 7.95 7.88
N LEU A 11 7.64 7.23 6.78
CA LEU A 11 7.38 5.78 6.71
C LEU A 11 8.27 5.01 7.69
N ARG A 12 7.62 4.31 8.61
CA ARG A 12 8.22 3.26 9.45
C ARG A 12 7.61 1.93 9.07
N VAL A 13 8.44 0.88 9.02
CA VAL A 13 8.03 -0.49 8.70
C VAL A 13 8.58 -1.45 9.73
N GLU A 14 7.76 -2.41 10.14
CA GLU A 14 8.16 -3.58 10.93
C GLU A 14 7.57 -4.83 10.29
N TRP A 15 8.27 -5.94 10.37
CA TRP A 15 7.80 -7.22 9.85
C TRP A 15 8.10 -8.36 10.82
N GLY A 16 7.24 -9.36 10.77
CA GLY A 16 7.41 -10.59 11.53
C GLY A 16 8.29 -11.62 10.80
N PRO A 17 8.27 -12.88 11.27
CA PRO A 17 8.99 -13.96 10.62
C PRO A 17 8.54 -14.16 9.17
N VAL A 18 9.51 -14.37 8.28
CA VAL A 18 9.24 -14.70 6.88
C VAL A 18 9.03 -16.20 6.75
N ARG A 19 7.93 -16.59 6.11
CA ARG A 19 7.62 -17.98 5.75
C ARG A 19 7.98 -18.19 4.29
N VAL A 20 8.70 -19.24 3.96
CA VAL A 20 9.12 -19.55 2.58
C VAL A 20 8.79 -21.00 2.26
N ALA A 21 8.17 -21.22 1.10
CA ALA A 21 7.87 -22.53 0.55
C ALA A 21 8.11 -22.51 -0.96
N ARG A 22 9.18 -23.17 -1.43
CA ARG A 22 9.64 -23.15 -2.83
C ARG A 22 9.82 -21.70 -3.30
N ASP A 23 9.07 -21.29 -4.33
CA ASP A 23 9.11 -19.96 -4.94
C ASP A 23 8.08 -18.99 -4.35
N VAL A 24 7.45 -19.35 -3.23
CA VAL A 24 6.47 -18.49 -2.55
C VAL A 24 7.01 -18.11 -1.18
N ALA A 25 6.98 -16.81 -0.88
CA ALA A 25 7.26 -16.30 0.45
C ALA A 25 6.06 -15.53 1.00
N GLY A 26 5.92 -15.48 2.33
CA GLY A 26 4.85 -14.74 2.99
C GLY A 26 5.33 -14.11 4.28
N VAL A 27 4.81 -12.93 4.61
CA VAL A 27 5.16 -12.20 5.83
C VAL A 27 3.98 -11.34 6.30
N ASP A 28 3.80 -11.26 7.62
CA ASP A 28 2.94 -10.24 8.20
C ASP A 28 3.79 -9.02 8.53
N TRP A 29 3.39 -7.85 8.03
CA TRP A 29 4.12 -6.60 8.22
C TRP A 29 3.18 -5.45 8.56
N GLN A 30 3.78 -4.42 9.14
CA GLN A 30 3.10 -3.23 9.62
C GLN A 30 3.81 -2.01 9.08
N ALA A 31 3.01 -1.00 8.70
CA ALA A 31 3.51 0.27 8.22
C ALA A 31 2.85 1.43 8.97
N TRP A 32 3.65 2.42 9.37
CA TRP A 32 3.19 3.68 9.93
C TRP A 32 3.63 4.81 9.01
N TYR A 33 2.70 5.68 8.63
CA TYR A 33 2.96 6.80 7.73
C TYR A 33 1.85 7.84 7.79
N THR A 34 2.13 9.05 7.31
CA THR A 34 1.13 10.09 7.07
C THR A 34 0.52 9.95 5.67
N TYR A 35 -0.80 9.79 5.58
CA TYR A 35 -1.50 9.74 4.30
C TYR A 35 -1.57 11.15 3.69
N SER A 36 -0.83 11.36 2.61
CA SER A 36 -0.60 12.69 2.02
C SER A 36 -1.87 13.44 1.61
N ALA A 37 -2.91 12.74 1.14
CA ALA A 37 -4.12 13.39 0.66
C ALA A 37 -4.94 14.06 1.77
N THR A 38 -4.81 13.61 3.03
CA THR A 38 -5.59 14.13 4.17
C THR A 38 -4.74 14.52 5.38
N ARG A 39 -3.42 14.29 5.30
CA ARG A 39 -2.44 14.51 6.36
C ARG A 39 -2.77 13.76 7.66
N ARG A 40 -3.36 12.57 7.55
CA ARG A 40 -3.74 11.75 8.71
C ARG A 40 -2.74 10.61 8.92
N PRO A 41 -2.39 10.30 10.18
CA PRO A 41 -1.55 9.14 10.48
C PRO A 41 -2.31 7.85 10.18
N VAL A 42 -1.61 6.90 9.58
CA VAL A 42 -2.11 5.57 9.25
C VAL A 42 -1.15 4.53 9.80
N HIS A 43 -1.69 3.58 10.55
CA HIS A 43 -1.06 2.31 10.88
C HIS A 43 -1.71 1.22 10.04
N ASN A 44 -1.04 0.74 9.01
CA ASN A 44 -1.50 -0.36 8.16
C ASN A 44 -0.95 -1.70 8.66
N ARG A 45 -1.79 -2.72 8.73
CA ARG A 45 -1.41 -4.11 9.06
C ARG A 45 -1.68 -4.96 7.84
N ILE A 46 -0.65 -5.64 7.35
CA ILE A 46 -0.63 -6.18 6.01
C ILE A 46 -0.12 -7.62 6.04
N ALA A 47 -0.88 -8.52 5.42
CA ALA A 47 -0.41 -9.85 5.08
C ALA A 47 0.11 -9.81 3.64
N ALA A 48 1.40 -10.08 3.46
CA ALA A 48 2.06 -10.04 2.16
C ALA A 48 2.39 -11.45 1.66
N THR A 49 2.20 -11.65 0.36
CA THR A 49 2.64 -12.85 -0.37
C THR A 49 3.52 -12.43 -1.53
N PHE A 50 4.67 -13.09 -1.66
CA PHE A 50 5.65 -12.87 -2.72
C PHE A 50 5.78 -14.11 -3.58
N ILE A 51 5.86 -13.93 -4.90
CA ILE A 51 6.32 -14.95 -5.83
C ILE A 51 7.74 -14.60 -6.24
N MET A 52 8.66 -15.51 -5.96
CA MET A 52 10.06 -15.43 -6.31
C MET A 52 10.29 -16.05 -7.69
N GLU A 53 11.21 -15.48 -8.47
CA GLU A 53 11.68 -16.06 -9.71
C GLU A 53 13.15 -15.68 -9.88
N ARG A 54 14.03 -16.67 -10.05
CA ARG A 54 15.48 -16.44 -10.24
C ARG A 54 16.10 -15.54 -9.14
N GLY A 55 15.70 -15.77 -7.89
CA GLY A 55 16.18 -15.00 -6.73
C GLY A 55 15.59 -13.58 -6.61
N LEU A 56 14.66 -13.18 -7.50
CA LEU A 56 14.03 -11.87 -7.51
C LEU A 56 12.55 -11.96 -7.14
N ILE A 57 12.01 -10.89 -6.58
CA ILE A 57 10.56 -10.76 -6.38
C ILE A 57 9.91 -10.47 -7.73
N ARG A 58 9.23 -11.47 -8.30
CA ARG A 58 8.44 -11.33 -9.53
C ARG A 58 7.08 -10.70 -9.25
N ARG A 59 6.46 -11.06 -8.12
CA ARG A 59 5.12 -10.58 -7.74
C ARG A 59 5.03 -10.39 -6.23
N HIS A 60 4.25 -9.41 -5.81
CA HIS A 60 3.93 -9.15 -4.42
C HIS A 60 2.47 -8.72 -4.33
N GLU A 61 1.73 -9.37 -3.45
CA GLU A 61 0.38 -9.00 -3.08
C GLU A 61 0.31 -8.63 -1.61
N ASP A 62 -0.33 -7.50 -1.34
CA ASP A 62 -0.62 -7.02 0.01
C ASP A 62 -2.13 -7.15 0.26
N VAL A 63 -2.50 -7.80 1.36
CA VAL A 63 -3.88 -7.88 1.84
C VAL A 63 -3.99 -7.16 3.17
N PHE A 64 -4.95 -6.26 3.29
CA PHE A 64 -5.22 -5.49 4.51
C PHE A 64 -6.69 -5.11 4.63
N ASP A 65 -7.11 -4.76 5.84
CA ASP A 65 -8.46 -4.27 6.12
C ASP A 65 -8.64 -2.85 5.58
N LEU A 66 -9.33 -2.75 4.45
CA LEU A 66 -9.60 -1.48 3.78
C LEU A 66 -10.53 -0.57 4.59
N TYR A 67 -11.45 -1.11 5.40
CA TYR A 67 -12.33 -0.31 6.24
C TYR A 67 -11.54 0.35 7.37
N ARG A 68 -10.73 -0.43 8.08
CA ARG A 68 -9.82 0.08 9.12
C ARG A 68 -8.86 1.12 8.54
N TRP A 69 -8.29 0.85 7.37
CA TRP A 69 -7.44 1.80 6.66
C TRP A 69 -8.19 3.08 6.31
N SER A 70 -9.39 2.97 5.72
CA SER A 70 -10.19 4.13 5.28
C SER A 70 -10.60 5.03 6.43
N ARG A 71 -10.91 4.46 7.61
CA ARG A 71 -11.21 5.24 8.81
C ARG A 71 -10.02 6.09 9.26
N GLN A 72 -8.81 5.55 9.19
CA GLN A 72 -7.59 6.29 9.55
C GLN A 72 -7.25 7.34 8.48
N ALA A 73 -7.23 6.93 7.21
CA ALA A 73 -6.81 7.74 6.08
C ALA A 73 -7.82 8.84 5.71
N LEU A 74 -9.13 8.61 5.82
CA LEU A 74 -10.16 9.54 5.32
C LEU A 74 -10.97 10.24 6.43
N GLY A 75 -10.80 9.86 7.70
CA GLY A 75 -11.51 10.46 8.83
C GLY A 75 -13.03 10.22 8.77
N ALA A 76 -13.84 11.23 9.14
CA ALA A 76 -15.30 11.12 9.20
C ALA A 76 -15.95 10.71 7.85
N LYS A 77 -15.37 11.11 6.71
CA LYS A 77 -15.81 10.67 5.37
C LYS A 77 -15.54 9.16 5.14
N GLY A 78 -14.47 8.63 5.72
CA GLY A 78 -14.15 7.19 5.71
C GLY A 78 -15.05 6.36 6.61
N LEU A 79 -15.58 6.95 7.68
CA LEU A 79 -16.47 6.27 8.63
C LEU A 79 -17.83 5.93 8.00
N LEU A 80 -18.37 6.82 7.18
CA LEU A 80 -19.71 6.67 6.59
C LEU A 80 -19.72 5.79 5.32
N LEU A 81 -18.62 5.75 4.55
CA LEU A 81 -18.63 5.18 3.20
C LEU A 81 -17.49 4.20 2.89
N GLY A 82 -16.51 4.03 3.79
CA GLY A 82 -15.28 3.26 3.54
C GLY A 82 -15.46 1.78 3.18
N TRP A 83 -16.64 1.21 3.45
CA TRP A 83 -16.99 -0.18 3.17
C TRP A 83 -17.70 -0.38 1.82
N THR A 84 -18.18 0.70 1.17
CA THR A 84 -18.98 0.57 -0.06
C THR A 84 -18.10 0.26 -1.28
N PRO A 85 -18.55 -0.58 -2.24
CA PRO A 85 -17.81 -0.84 -3.47
C PRO A 85 -17.44 0.41 -4.27
N VAL A 86 -18.23 1.48 -4.15
CA VAL A 86 -17.98 2.78 -4.79
C VAL A 86 -16.69 3.41 -4.25
N VAL A 87 -16.51 3.45 -2.92
CA VAL A 87 -15.30 4.01 -2.32
C VAL A 87 -14.08 3.15 -2.63
N GLN A 88 -14.20 1.82 -2.60
CA GLN A 88 -13.11 0.94 -3.00
C GLN A 88 -12.65 1.22 -4.44
N ARG A 89 -13.59 1.38 -5.37
CA ARG A 89 -13.31 1.73 -6.77
C ARG A 89 -12.66 3.11 -6.88
N ALA A 90 -13.11 4.10 -6.10
CA ALA A 90 -12.54 5.44 -6.09
C ALA A 90 -11.09 5.44 -5.59
N ILE A 91 -10.80 4.74 -4.48
CA ILE A 91 -9.45 4.59 -3.93
C ILE A 91 -8.53 3.93 -4.98
N ARG A 92 -8.98 2.83 -5.60
CA ARG A 92 -8.22 2.15 -6.66
C ARG A 92 -7.93 3.08 -7.84
N ARG A 93 -8.95 3.80 -8.34
CA ARG A 93 -8.79 4.77 -9.44
C ARG A 93 -7.80 5.88 -9.09
N GLN A 94 -7.87 6.42 -7.87
CA GLN A 94 -6.94 7.45 -7.40
C GLN A 94 -5.50 6.93 -7.35
N ALA A 95 -5.30 5.72 -6.81
CA ALA A 95 -3.99 5.08 -6.77
C ALA A 95 -3.42 4.81 -8.18
N SER A 96 -4.23 4.30 -9.11
CA SER A 96 -3.80 4.06 -10.49
C SER A 96 -3.37 5.34 -11.20
N ARG A 97 -4.15 6.41 -11.11
CA ARG A 97 -3.80 7.72 -11.68
C ARG A 97 -2.52 8.30 -11.07
N ALA A 98 -2.35 8.12 -9.77
CA ALA A 98 -1.15 8.59 -9.06
C ALA A 98 0.11 7.84 -9.50
N LEU A 99 -0.02 6.54 -9.81
CA LEU A 99 1.06 5.69 -10.32
C LEU A 99 1.41 6.01 -11.77
N GLU A 100 0.41 6.25 -12.60
CA GLU A 100 0.61 6.67 -14.00
C GLU A 100 1.40 7.98 -14.07
N ARG A 101 1.00 9.00 -13.30
CA ARG A 101 1.76 10.27 -13.21
C ARG A 101 3.21 10.05 -12.77
N PHE A 102 3.43 9.24 -11.73
CA PHE A 102 4.77 8.96 -11.23
C PHE A 102 5.66 8.29 -12.30
N ARG A 103 5.10 7.41 -13.14
CA ARG A 103 5.85 6.78 -14.23
C ARG A 103 6.27 7.79 -15.29
N ILE A 104 5.38 8.70 -15.69
CA ILE A 104 5.67 9.77 -16.65
C ILE A 104 6.77 10.68 -16.10
N GLU A 105 6.61 11.16 -14.85
CA GLU A 105 7.60 12.02 -14.18
C GLU A 105 8.97 11.33 -14.08
N SER A 106 9.00 10.03 -13.76
CA SER A 106 10.25 9.27 -13.64
C SER A 106 10.92 8.97 -14.98
N SER A 107 10.18 8.96 -16.09
CA SER A 107 10.76 8.76 -17.43
C SER A 107 11.32 10.04 -18.04
N THR A 108 10.85 11.21 -17.63
CA THR A 108 11.34 12.50 -18.14
C THR A 108 12.59 12.98 -17.37
N ALA A 109 12.84 12.43 -16.18
CA ALA A 109 13.95 12.81 -15.32
C ALA A 109 15.22 11.93 -15.48
N GLY A 110 15.19 10.93 -16.36
CA GLY A 110 16.31 10.03 -16.64
C GLY A 110 16.73 10.08 -18.10
#